data_AF-A0A3D4XAG5-F1
#
_entry.id   AF-A0A3D4XAG5-F1
#
_cell.length_a   1.000
_cell.length_b   1.000
_cell.length_c   1.000
_cell.angle_alpha   90.00
_cell.angle_beta   90.00
_cell.angle_gamma   90.00
#
_symmetry.space_group_name_H-M   'P 1'
#
loop_
_entity.id
_entity.type
_entity.pdbx_description
1 polymer ?
#
loop_
_entity_poly.entity_id
_entity_poly.type
_entity_poly.pdbx_seq_one_letter_code
_entity_poly.pdbx_strand_id
1 'polypeptide(L)'
;MSDYGGFEKVGGIGTDLPQANRQITTRPGDIILYQGSSVTIYYDENTWNFTPLGHIDGITESELRAVLKAGGGNVSVTFSLGQPRRSSGVRAFDFERKTVTLNSGYQMPLNGLGTYSLHGETCVNSVKSALACGVRLIDTASIYGNEEEVGQAIREAMEELGIRREEIFVTTKIYPGSEMAEPERAIQACLDRLDIGYVDLMLLHHPDRNDVKAYQAMEKFVAEGKIRSVGLSNWYVKELEAFLPQVTTPPALVQNEIHPYYQENDVIPYIQNLGIVVQGWYPLGGRGHTAQLLGDEVISKIAKTHGVSSAQVILRWNLQKGVVVIPGSSNPDHIRENTELYDFTLTNEEMAQINALDRNEKHDWY
;
A
#
# COMPACT_ATOMS: atom_id res chain seq x y z
N MET A 1 46.06 10.30 -34.02
CA MET A 1 45.21 10.68 -32.88
C MET A 1 43.79 10.77 -33.41
N SER A 2 43.12 9.62 -33.46
CA SER A 2 41.68 9.51 -33.74
C SER A 2 41.04 9.05 -32.43
N ASP A 3 41.08 9.93 -31.43
CA ASP A 3 40.91 9.50 -30.03
C ASP A 3 39.45 9.27 -29.63
N TYR A 4 38.50 9.35 -30.55
CA TYR A 4 37.08 9.16 -30.25
C TYR A 4 36.35 8.54 -31.44
N GLY A 5 36.28 7.21 -31.45
CA GLY A 5 35.36 6.43 -32.30
C GLY A 5 34.48 5.55 -31.42
N GLY A 6 33.18 5.45 -31.72
CA GLY A 6 32.32 4.40 -31.13
C GLY A 6 31.22 4.82 -30.14
N PHE A 7 30.93 6.12 -29.96
CA PHE A 7 29.87 6.58 -29.06
C PHE A 7 29.05 7.72 -29.67
N GLU A 8 27.83 7.90 -29.19
CA GLU A 8 27.02 9.09 -29.48
C GLU A 8 26.75 9.85 -28.18
N LYS A 9 26.99 11.16 -28.21
CA LYS A 9 26.59 12.03 -27.10
C LYS A 9 25.09 12.27 -27.22
N VAL A 10 24.33 11.66 -26.34
CA VAL A 10 22.85 11.68 -26.42
C VAL A 10 22.22 12.88 -25.70
N GLY A 11 23.00 13.71 -25.01
CA GLY A 11 22.53 14.98 -24.44
C GLY A 11 23.31 15.47 -23.21
N GLY A 12 23.00 16.68 -22.77
CA GLY A 12 23.47 17.24 -21.50
C GLY A 12 22.37 17.23 -20.44
N ILE A 13 22.72 16.97 -19.18
CA ILE A 13 21.80 16.86 -18.04
C ILE A 13 21.50 18.23 -17.40
N GLY A 14 22.21 19.29 -17.83
CA GLY A 14 22.02 20.67 -17.35
C GLY A 14 22.58 20.94 -15.94
N THR A 15 23.10 19.93 -15.26
CA THR A 15 23.77 20.01 -13.96
C THR A 15 24.88 18.93 -13.87
N ASP A 16 25.86 19.14 -13.00
CA ASP A 16 26.90 18.14 -12.73
C ASP A 16 26.39 17.08 -11.74
N LEU A 17 26.54 15.81 -12.12
CA LEU A 17 26.27 14.66 -11.27
C LEU A 17 27.57 14.16 -10.61
N PRO A 18 27.52 13.62 -9.38
CA PRO A 18 28.66 12.98 -8.74
C PRO A 18 29.25 11.85 -9.60
N GLN A 19 30.58 11.79 -9.68
CA GLN A 19 31.30 10.79 -10.46
C GLN A 19 31.94 9.74 -9.55
N ALA A 20 31.78 8.47 -9.91
CA ALA A 20 32.47 7.32 -9.34
C ALA A 20 33.20 6.58 -10.47
N ASN A 21 34.20 7.25 -11.07
CA ASN A 21 34.88 6.74 -12.23
C ASN A 21 35.69 5.48 -11.89
N ARG A 22 35.48 4.42 -12.65
CA ARG A 22 36.24 3.17 -12.59
C ARG A 22 36.63 2.74 -14.00
N GLN A 23 37.76 2.04 -14.12
CA GLN A 23 38.21 1.54 -15.41
C GLN A 23 37.23 0.44 -15.88
N ILE A 24 36.57 0.69 -17.01
CA ILE A 24 35.65 -0.25 -17.63
C ILE A 24 35.98 -0.36 -19.11
N THR A 25 35.80 -1.55 -19.67
CA THR A 25 35.69 -1.75 -21.11
C THR A 25 34.21 -1.75 -21.46
N THR A 26 33.77 -0.75 -22.22
CA THR A 26 32.37 -0.61 -22.61
C THR A 26 31.96 -1.71 -23.58
N ARG A 27 30.67 -2.04 -23.58
CA ARG A 27 30.00 -2.89 -24.57
C ARG A 27 28.87 -2.10 -25.23
N PRO A 28 28.44 -2.48 -26.45
CA PRO A 28 27.26 -1.88 -27.07
C PRO A 28 26.07 -1.90 -26.12
N GLY A 29 25.42 -0.75 -25.91
CA GLY A 29 24.32 -0.57 -24.96
C GLY A 29 24.72 0.02 -23.61
N ASP A 30 26.02 0.14 -23.29
CA ASP A 30 26.46 0.76 -22.04
C ASP A 30 26.12 2.25 -22.00
N ILE A 31 25.59 2.67 -20.85
CA ILE A 31 25.23 4.06 -20.55
C ILE A 31 26.18 4.57 -19.46
N ILE A 32 26.88 5.66 -19.73
CA ILE A 32 27.84 6.25 -18.81
C ILE A 32 27.60 7.75 -18.59
N LEU A 33 28.12 8.26 -17.48
CA LEU A 33 28.30 9.69 -17.25
C LEU A 33 29.67 10.12 -17.79
N TYR A 34 29.66 11.02 -18.76
CA TYR A 34 30.84 11.62 -19.34
C TYR A 34 30.98 13.08 -18.88
N GLN A 35 32.15 13.43 -18.35
CA GLN A 35 32.48 14.79 -17.88
C GLN A 35 31.44 15.40 -16.91
N GLY A 36 30.77 14.57 -16.11
CA GLY A 36 29.89 15.03 -15.02
C GLY A 36 28.51 15.50 -15.44
N SER A 37 28.33 15.95 -16.67
CA SER A 37 27.08 16.58 -17.12
C SER A 37 26.55 16.02 -18.44
N SER A 38 27.19 15.02 -19.03
CA SER A 38 26.77 14.42 -20.29
C SER A 38 26.46 12.94 -20.14
N VAL A 39 25.29 12.48 -20.60
CA VAL A 39 25.02 11.05 -20.75
C VAL A 39 25.52 10.60 -22.11
N THR A 40 26.24 9.48 -22.13
CA THR A 40 26.77 8.89 -23.37
C THR A 40 26.31 7.44 -23.47
N ILE A 41 25.82 7.05 -24.65
CA ILE A 41 25.48 5.67 -24.98
C ILE A 41 26.56 5.16 -25.94
N TYR A 42 27.18 4.05 -25.58
CA TYR A 42 28.19 3.39 -26.40
C TYR A 42 27.54 2.37 -27.34
N TYR A 43 28.01 2.34 -28.59
CA TYR A 43 27.69 1.30 -29.57
C TYR A 43 28.96 0.57 -30.04
N ASP A 44 30.04 0.66 -29.28
CA ASP A 44 31.35 0.07 -29.59
C ASP A 44 32.15 -0.16 -28.30
N GLU A 45 33.29 -0.83 -28.39
CA GLU A 45 34.18 -1.09 -27.27
C GLU A 45 35.20 0.03 -27.06
N ASN A 46 35.27 0.54 -25.83
CA ASN A 46 36.28 1.49 -25.39
C ASN A 46 36.66 1.24 -23.93
N THR A 47 37.95 1.31 -23.60
CA THR A 47 38.43 1.12 -22.22
C THR A 47 38.92 2.43 -21.63
N TRP A 48 38.21 2.95 -20.63
CA TRP A 48 38.61 4.16 -19.90
C TRP A 48 37.99 4.21 -18.49
N ASN A 49 38.32 5.25 -17.73
CA ASN A 49 37.70 5.55 -16.44
C ASN A 49 36.37 6.28 -16.64
N PHE A 50 35.26 5.60 -16.36
CA PHE A 50 33.91 6.14 -16.50
C PHE A 50 33.05 5.83 -15.27
N THR A 51 32.01 6.63 -15.04
CA THR A 51 30.94 6.32 -14.08
C THR A 51 29.81 5.60 -14.84
N PRO A 52 29.57 4.29 -14.61
CA PRO A 52 28.47 3.57 -15.25
C PRO A 52 27.13 4.03 -14.70
N LEU A 53 26.16 4.23 -15.60
CA LEU A 53 24.78 4.57 -15.26
C LEU A 53 23.81 3.42 -15.52
N GLY A 54 24.11 2.55 -16.49
CA GLY A 54 23.25 1.39 -16.83
C GLY A 54 23.69 0.70 -18.12
N HIS A 55 22.86 -0.25 -18.59
CA HIS A 55 23.04 -0.99 -19.83
C HIS A 55 21.67 -1.20 -20.51
N ILE A 56 21.63 -1.21 -21.84
CA ILE A 56 20.44 -1.54 -22.63
C ILE A 56 20.53 -3.00 -23.05
N ASP A 57 19.71 -3.86 -22.47
CA ASP A 57 19.64 -5.28 -22.83
C ASP A 57 18.91 -5.52 -24.15
N GLY A 58 19.22 -6.62 -24.83
CA GLY A 58 18.43 -7.13 -25.95
C GLY A 58 18.59 -6.37 -27.27
N ILE A 59 19.62 -5.54 -27.41
CA ILE A 59 19.93 -4.80 -28.63
C ILE A 59 21.34 -5.11 -29.13
N THR A 60 21.50 -5.27 -30.44
CA THR A 60 22.80 -5.51 -31.08
C THR A 60 23.53 -4.20 -31.39
N GLU A 61 24.85 -4.28 -31.56
CA GLU A 61 25.68 -3.18 -32.02
C GLU A 61 25.15 -2.52 -33.30
N SER A 62 24.77 -3.34 -34.28
CA SER A 62 24.24 -2.88 -35.56
C SER A 62 22.92 -2.12 -35.42
N GLU A 63 22.03 -2.57 -34.53
CA GLU A 63 20.76 -1.90 -34.25
C GLU A 63 20.99 -0.58 -33.52
N LEU A 64 21.88 -0.56 -32.52
CA LEU A 64 22.23 0.67 -31.81
C LEU A 64 22.83 1.71 -32.76
N ARG A 65 23.76 1.28 -33.64
CA ARG A 65 24.35 2.13 -34.68
C ARG A 65 23.29 2.64 -35.65
N ALA A 66 22.33 1.82 -36.05
CA ALA A 66 21.25 2.25 -36.94
C ALA A 66 20.38 3.32 -36.28
N VAL A 67 20.01 3.15 -35.01
CA VAL A 67 19.17 4.10 -34.26
C VAL A 67 19.89 5.42 -34.02
N LEU A 68 21.16 5.37 -33.61
CA LEU A 68 21.91 6.57 -33.22
C LEU A 68 22.48 7.32 -34.45
N LYS A 69 22.97 6.60 -35.46
CA LYS A 69 23.66 7.20 -36.62
C LYS A 69 22.72 7.60 -37.76
N ALA A 70 21.54 7.01 -37.89
CA ALA A 70 20.57 7.37 -38.92
C ALA A 70 19.76 8.58 -38.44
N GLY A 71 20.30 9.80 -38.66
CA GLY A 71 19.72 11.08 -38.23
C GLY A 71 18.35 11.42 -38.83
N GLY A 72 17.31 10.65 -38.49
CA GLY A 72 15.93 10.81 -38.95
C GLY A 72 14.88 10.91 -37.84
N GLY A 73 15.27 10.90 -36.56
CA GLY A 73 14.31 11.02 -35.45
C GLY A 73 14.96 11.45 -34.14
N ASN A 74 14.17 12.10 -33.28
CA ASN A 74 14.57 12.41 -31.90
C ASN A 74 14.53 11.11 -31.09
N VAL A 75 15.67 10.70 -30.53
CA VAL A 75 15.72 9.64 -29.51
C VAL A 75 15.66 10.31 -28.14
N SER A 76 14.53 10.18 -27.45
CA SER A 76 14.38 10.64 -26.07
C SER A 76 14.68 9.49 -25.12
N VAL A 77 15.75 9.63 -24.33
CA VAL A 77 16.07 8.70 -23.23
C VAL A 77 15.82 9.42 -21.91
N THR A 78 14.81 8.99 -21.17
CA THR A 78 14.47 9.57 -19.86
C THR A 78 15.16 8.79 -18.76
N PHE A 79 16.07 9.46 -18.04
CA PHE A 79 16.65 8.96 -16.81
C PHE A 79 15.93 9.60 -15.63
N SER A 80 15.17 8.82 -14.88
CA SER A 80 14.69 9.27 -13.58
C SER A 80 15.81 8.99 -12.57
N LEU A 81 16.51 10.05 -12.13
CA LEU A 81 17.20 9.99 -10.86
C LEU A 81 16.10 9.70 -9.84
N GLY A 82 16.05 8.47 -9.32
CA GLY A 82 15.25 8.20 -8.14
C GLY A 82 15.58 9.31 -7.15
N GLN A 83 14.58 10.11 -6.78
CA GLN A 83 14.68 11.03 -5.66
C GLN A 83 15.57 10.36 -4.61
N PRO A 84 16.61 11.01 -4.07
CA PRO A 84 17.51 10.39 -3.11
C PRO A 84 16.60 9.71 -2.10
N ARG A 85 16.66 8.36 -2.06
CA ARG A 85 15.82 7.57 -1.17
C ARG A 85 16.12 8.08 0.23
N ARG A 86 15.33 9.04 0.71
CA ARG A 86 14.98 9.06 2.12
C ARG A 86 14.46 7.64 2.33
N SER A 87 15.09 6.92 3.24
CA SER A 87 14.74 5.54 3.58
C SER A 87 13.36 5.50 4.25
N SER A 88 12.33 5.87 3.49
CA SER A 88 10.92 5.94 3.88
C SER A 88 10.07 5.03 3.02
N GLY A 89 10.67 4.00 2.39
CA GLY A 89 9.88 2.89 1.89
C GLY A 89 9.13 2.26 3.08
N VAL A 90 7.91 1.80 2.85
CA VAL A 90 7.21 0.91 3.79
C VAL A 90 8.20 -0.16 4.21
N ARG A 91 8.43 -0.31 5.52
CA ARG A 91 9.23 -1.46 5.98
C ARG A 91 8.44 -2.70 5.59
N ALA A 92 9.10 -3.65 4.94
CA ALA A 92 8.48 -4.90 4.48
C ALA A 92 7.63 -5.53 5.61
N PHE A 93 6.54 -6.19 5.22
CA PHE A 93 5.71 -6.94 6.17
C PHE A 93 6.57 -7.92 6.96
N ASP A 94 6.47 -7.86 8.28
CA ASP A 94 7.12 -8.78 9.20
C ASP A 94 6.11 -9.89 9.52
N PHE A 95 6.20 -11.01 8.80
CA PHE A 95 5.30 -12.15 8.98
C PHE A 95 5.53 -12.91 10.29
N GLU A 96 6.71 -12.79 10.90
CA GLU A 96 7.00 -13.39 12.21
C GLU A 96 6.29 -12.60 13.32
N ARG A 97 6.40 -11.27 13.28
CA ARG A 97 5.70 -10.38 14.22
C ARG A 97 4.25 -10.10 13.85
N LYS A 98 3.84 -10.46 12.64
CA LYS A 98 2.51 -10.21 12.07
C LYS A 98 2.19 -8.71 12.02
N THR A 99 3.19 -7.88 11.74
CA THR A 99 3.07 -6.42 11.71
C THR A 99 3.74 -5.78 10.49
N VAL A 100 3.37 -4.54 10.21
CA VAL A 100 4.06 -3.60 9.32
C VAL A 100 4.37 -2.31 10.09
N THR A 101 5.51 -1.68 9.80
CA THR A 101 5.81 -0.34 10.34
C THR A 101 5.31 0.71 9.36
N LEU A 102 4.36 1.53 9.79
CA LEU A 102 3.87 2.69 9.05
C LEU A 102 4.97 3.75 8.88
N ASN A 103 4.85 4.63 7.88
CA ASN A 103 5.79 5.74 7.72
C ASN A 103 5.75 6.77 8.87
N SER A 104 4.70 6.74 9.70
CA SER A 104 4.57 7.45 10.98
C SER A 104 5.40 6.82 12.11
N GLY A 105 6.00 5.65 11.90
CA GLY A 105 6.82 4.92 12.87
C GLY A 105 6.07 3.95 13.78
N TYR A 106 4.73 3.96 13.75
CA TYR A 106 3.90 3.02 14.53
C TYR A 106 3.83 1.64 13.86
N GLN A 107 3.73 0.59 14.68
CA GLN A 107 3.48 -0.77 14.20
C GLN A 107 1.98 -1.02 14.05
N MET A 108 1.58 -1.58 12.92
CA MET A 108 0.21 -1.96 12.61
C MET A 108 0.13 -3.48 12.37
N PRO A 109 -0.85 -4.21 12.92
CA PRO A 109 -1.07 -5.62 12.58
C PRO A 109 -1.41 -5.82 11.10
N LEU A 110 -0.99 -6.95 10.53
CA LEU A 110 -1.22 -7.27 9.11
C LEU A 110 -2.65 -7.72 8.80
N ASN A 111 -3.38 -8.20 9.81
CA ASN A 111 -4.78 -8.59 9.69
C ASN A 111 -5.62 -8.09 10.87
N GLY A 112 -6.88 -7.77 10.61
CA GLY A 112 -7.81 -7.21 11.59
C GLY A 112 -9.27 -7.59 11.33
N LEU A 113 -10.18 -6.93 12.05
CA LEU A 113 -11.62 -7.04 11.89
C LEU A 113 -12.19 -5.72 11.35
N GLY A 114 -12.91 -5.78 10.22
CA GLY A 114 -13.74 -4.67 9.74
C GLY A 114 -15.16 -4.72 10.31
N THR A 115 -15.72 -3.58 10.73
CA THR A 115 -17.01 -3.55 11.48
C THR A 115 -18.21 -3.03 10.70
N TYR A 116 -18.08 -2.72 9.41
CA TYR A 116 -19.09 -2.03 8.57
C TYR A 116 -20.56 -2.45 8.79
N SER A 117 -20.84 -3.74 8.93
CA SER A 117 -22.22 -4.27 9.03
C SER A 117 -22.61 -4.76 10.42
N LEU A 118 -21.81 -4.46 11.44
CA LEU A 118 -22.01 -4.97 12.80
C LEU A 118 -22.67 -3.88 13.65
N HIS A 119 -23.77 -4.20 14.34
CA HIS A 119 -24.46 -3.24 15.21
C HIS A 119 -24.92 -3.89 16.51
N GLY A 120 -25.15 -3.08 17.55
CA GLY A 120 -25.63 -3.54 18.86
C GLY A 120 -24.77 -4.65 19.46
N GLU A 121 -25.40 -5.60 20.13
CA GLU A 121 -24.71 -6.74 20.75
C GLU A 121 -23.90 -7.58 19.75
N THR A 122 -24.32 -7.63 18.48
CA THR A 122 -23.55 -8.34 17.46
C THR A 122 -22.20 -7.67 17.24
N CYS A 123 -22.14 -6.34 17.20
CA CYS A 123 -20.87 -5.61 17.13
C CYS A 123 -20.00 -5.88 18.35
N VAL A 124 -20.57 -5.74 19.55
CA VAL A 124 -19.84 -5.94 20.80
C VAL A 124 -19.24 -7.35 20.87
N ASN A 125 -20.05 -8.37 20.66
CA ASN A 125 -19.61 -9.77 20.72
C ASN A 125 -18.58 -10.11 19.64
N SER A 126 -18.70 -9.55 18.44
CA SER A 126 -17.75 -9.81 17.35
C SER A 126 -16.37 -9.21 17.65
N VAL A 127 -16.32 -7.96 18.14
CA VAL A 127 -15.06 -7.31 18.51
C VAL A 127 -14.40 -8.02 19.69
N LYS A 128 -15.18 -8.38 20.73
CA LYS A 128 -14.66 -9.18 21.87
C LYS A 128 -14.11 -10.54 21.41
N SER A 129 -14.84 -11.23 20.53
CA SER A 129 -14.40 -12.51 19.96
C SER A 129 -13.10 -12.37 19.17
N ALA A 130 -12.96 -11.31 18.38
CA ALA A 130 -11.73 -11.03 17.65
C ALA A 130 -10.53 -10.79 18.59
N LEU A 131 -10.70 -9.95 19.61
CA LEU A 131 -9.66 -9.69 20.61
C LEU A 131 -9.26 -10.96 21.37
N ALA A 132 -10.22 -11.81 21.72
CA ALA A 132 -9.99 -13.12 22.34
C ALA A 132 -9.23 -14.10 21.43
N CYS A 133 -9.43 -14.01 20.11
CA CYS A 133 -8.67 -14.79 19.11
C CYS A 133 -7.28 -14.20 18.80
N GLY A 134 -6.85 -13.15 19.51
CA GLY A 134 -5.54 -12.53 19.29
C GLY A 134 -5.52 -11.45 18.21
N VAL A 135 -6.65 -11.08 17.61
CA VAL A 135 -6.73 -9.92 16.70
C VAL A 135 -6.38 -8.66 17.49
N ARG A 136 -5.61 -7.77 16.86
CA ARG A 136 -5.23 -6.48 17.46
C ARG A 136 -5.51 -5.29 16.56
N LEU A 137 -6.11 -5.48 15.38
CA LEU A 137 -6.51 -4.40 14.49
C LEU A 137 -8.04 -4.38 14.36
N ILE A 138 -8.67 -3.27 14.74
CA ILE A 138 -10.12 -3.04 14.62
C ILE A 138 -10.33 -1.84 13.69
N ASP A 139 -11.10 -2.03 12.63
CA ASP A 139 -11.44 -0.99 11.65
C ASP A 139 -12.94 -0.66 11.70
N THR A 140 -13.23 0.60 12.01
CA THR A 140 -14.58 1.18 12.02
C THR A 140 -14.62 2.50 11.23
N ALA A 141 -15.74 3.21 11.24
CA ALA A 141 -15.90 4.56 10.68
C ALA A 141 -17.10 5.27 11.31
N SER A 142 -17.11 6.60 11.27
CA SER A 142 -18.25 7.42 11.74
C SER A 142 -19.56 7.02 11.05
N ILE A 143 -19.52 6.84 9.73
CA ILE A 143 -20.69 6.51 8.91
C ILE A 143 -21.30 5.14 9.23
N TYR A 144 -20.54 4.24 9.87
CA TYR A 144 -21.07 2.93 10.27
C TYR A 144 -22.03 3.07 11.45
N GLY A 145 -21.97 4.17 12.21
CA GLY A 145 -22.86 4.40 13.34
C GLY A 145 -22.73 3.37 14.46
N ASN A 146 -21.56 2.72 14.58
CA ASN A 146 -21.29 1.67 15.56
C ASN A 146 -20.02 1.90 16.41
N GLU A 147 -19.47 3.12 16.39
CA GLU A 147 -18.26 3.47 17.15
C GLU A 147 -18.45 3.33 18.66
N GLU A 148 -19.67 3.57 19.16
CA GLU A 148 -20.00 3.39 20.58
C GLU A 148 -19.91 1.90 20.99
N GLU A 149 -20.46 1.00 20.18
CA GLU A 149 -20.37 -0.44 20.42
C GLU A 149 -18.93 -0.97 20.28
N VAL A 150 -18.17 -0.47 19.29
CA VAL A 150 -16.75 -0.82 19.15
C VAL A 150 -15.96 -0.36 20.37
N GLY A 151 -16.19 0.87 20.83
CA GLY A 151 -15.59 1.44 22.02
C GLY A 151 -15.89 0.62 23.28
N GLN A 152 -17.17 0.32 23.50
CA GLN A 152 -17.64 -0.55 24.58
C GLN A 152 -16.91 -1.90 24.56
N ALA A 153 -16.91 -2.57 23.42
CA ALA A 153 -16.31 -3.90 23.27
C ALA A 153 -14.82 -3.91 23.61
N ILE A 154 -14.09 -2.87 23.18
CA ILE A 154 -12.66 -2.72 23.48
C ILE A 154 -12.45 -2.53 24.97
N ARG A 155 -13.21 -1.65 25.64
CA ARG A 155 -13.10 -1.42 27.09
C ARG A 155 -13.38 -2.69 27.88
N GLU A 156 -14.46 -3.40 27.57
CA GLU A 156 -14.80 -4.67 28.22
C GLU A 156 -13.72 -5.73 27.99
N ALA A 157 -13.24 -5.90 26.74
CA ALA A 157 -12.22 -6.88 26.43
C ALA A 157 -10.86 -6.57 27.08
N MET A 158 -10.48 -5.29 27.23
CA MET A 158 -9.26 -4.91 27.95
C MET A 158 -9.32 -5.38 29.41
N GLU A 159 -10.46 -5.22 30.06
CA GLU A 159 -10.68 -5.68 31.44
C GLU A 159 -10.72 -7.22 31.52
N GLU A 160 -11.52 -7.86 30.67
CA GLU A 160 -11.75 -9.31 30.70
C GLU A 160 -10.52 -10.13 30.31
N LEU A 161 -9.74 -9.65 29.34
CA LEU A 161 -8.59 -10.38 28.77
C LEU A 161 -7.23 -9.84 29.26
N GLY A 162 -7.22 -8.78 30.06
CA GLY A 162 -6.00 -8.13 30.53
C GLY A 162 -5.16 -7.49 29.40
N ILE A 163 -5.80 -7.10 28.31
CA ILE A 163 -5.15 -6.46 27.16
C ILE A 163 -5.00 -4.96 27.45
N ARG A 164 -3.83 -4.39 27.18
CA ARG A 164 -3.63 -2.94 27.34
C ARG A 164 -4.09 -2.19 26.08
N ARG A 165 -4.56 -0.95 26.23
CA ARG A 165 -5.03 -0.11 25.12
C ARG A 165 -3.98 0.00 24.01
N GLU A 166 -2.70 0.13 24.35
CA GLU A 166 -1.59 0.24 23.41
C GLU A 166 -1.31 -1.03 22.59
N GLU A 167 -1.90 -2.17 22.95
CA GLU A 167 -1.80 -3.40 22.17
C GLU A 167 -2.85 -3.48 21.07
N ILE A 168 -3.91 -2.66 21.14
CA ILE A 168 -5.01 -2.62 20.18
C ILE A 168 -4.79 -1.45 19.23
N PHE A 169 -4.81 -1.71 17.93
CA PHE A 169 -4.73 -0.73 16.87
C PHE A 169 -6.15 -0.43 16.37
N VAL A 170 -6.64 0.77 16.61
CA VAL A 170 -8.00 1.18 16.21
C VAL A 170 -7.95 2.18 15.07
N THR A 171 -8.62 1.84 13.98
CA THR A 171 -8.84 2.71 12.82
C THR A 171 -10.27 3.22 12.83
N THR A 172 -10.46 4.53 12.66
CA THR A 172 -11.77 5.11 12.31
C THR A 172 -11.62 6.11 11.16
N LYS A 173 -12.75 6.61 10.65
CA LYS A 173 -12.81 7.45 9.44
C LYS A 173 -13.86 8.53 9.60
N ILE A 174 -13.59 9.72 9.10
CA ILE A 174 -14.59 10.79 8.90
C ILE A 174 -15.08 10.79 7.45
N TYR A 175 -16.36 11.04 7.25
CA TYR A 175 -17.06 10.89 5.97
C TYR A 175 -17.14 12.21 5.18
N PRO A 176 -17.21 12.18 3.83
CA PRO A 176 -17.44 13.38 3.03
C PRO A 176 -18.67 14.20 3.45
N GLY A 177 -18.69 15.48 3.09
CA GLY A 177 -19.81 16.37 3.36
C GLY A 177 -19.64 17.13 4.68
N SER A 178 -20.60 17.03 5.60
CA SER A 178 -20.63 17.86 6.81
C SER A 178 -19.46 17.59 7.74
N GLU A 179 -18.98 16.33 7.83
CA GLU A 179 -17.86 16.00 8.70
C GLU A 179 -16.56 16.61 8.18
N MET A 180 -16.23 16.46 6.89
CA MET A 180 -15.03 17.10 6.31
C MET A 180 -15.16 18.64 6.20
N ALA A 181 -16.37 19.18 6.16
CA ALA A 181 -16.60 20.62 6.26
C ALA A 181 -16.35 21.16 7.68
N GLU A 182 -16.58 20.36 8.72
CA GLU A 182 -16.34 20.68 10.14
C GLU A 182 -15.45 19.61 10.82
N PRO A 183 -14.21 19.42 10.36
CA PRO A 183 -13.43 18.22 10.65
C PRO A 183 -13.01 18.12 12.10
N GLU A 184 -12.66 19.23 12.77
CA GLU A 184 -12.33 19.20 14.20
C GLU A 184 -13.51 18.70 15.06
N ARG A 185 -14.75 19.11 14.73
CA ARG A 185 -15.96 18.66 15.42
C ARG A 185 -16.22 17.18 15.16
N ALA A 186 -16.05 16.73 13.91
CA ALA A 186 -16.28 15.34 13.54
C ALA A 186 -15.26 14.38 14.17
N ILE A 187 -13.97 14.75 14.14
CA ILE A 187 -12.89 13.97 14.76
C ILE A 187 -13.13 13.82 16.26
N GLN A 188 -13.45 14.92 16.96
CA GLN A 188 -13.74 14.86 18.40
C GLN A 188 -14.95 13.96 18.68
N ALA A 189 -16.00 14.02 17.86
CA ALA A 189 -17.17 13.17 18.02
C ALA A 189 -16.86 11.68 17.83
N CYS A 190 -15.96 11.30 16.92
CA CYS A 190 -15.47 9.91 16.80
C CYS A 190 -14.73 9.47 18.07
N LEU A 191 -13.85 10.32 18.61
CA LEU A 191 -13.10 10.04 19.84
C LEU A 191 -14.03 9.87 21.04
N ASP A 192 -15.06 10.71 21.15
CA ASP A 192 -16.05 10.68 22.22
C ASP A 192 -16.92 9.42 22.15
N ARG A 193 -17.36 9.02 20.94
CA ARG A 193 -18.13 7.77 20.76
C ARG A 193 -17.30 6.54 21.09
N LEU A 194 -16.06 6.48 20.60
CA LEU A 194 -15.16 5.36 20.89
C LEU A 194 -14.79 5.32 22.37
N ASP A 195 -14.51 6.45 23.01
CA ASP A 195 -14.13 6.56 24.42
C ASP A 195 -13.02 5.56 24.83
N ILE A 196 -11.91 5.61 24.09
CA ILE A 196 -10.71 4.77 24.30
C ILE A 196 -9.41 5.59 24.36
N GLY A 197 -9.53 6.91 24.60
CA GLY A 197 -8.43 7.85 24.80
C GLY A 197 -7.82 8.45 23.52
N TYR A 198 -7.47 7.62 22.53
CA TYR A 198 -6.90 8.00 21.23
C TYR A 198 -7.29 6.98 20.15
N VAL A 199 -7.07 7.31 18.88
CA VAL A 199 -7.11 6.33 17.77
C VAL A 199 -5.74 6.16 17.15
N ASP A 200 -5.45 4.95 16.68
CA ASP A 200 -4.15 4.63 16.10
C ASP A 200 -4.04 5.13 14.65
N LEU A 201 -5.16 5.14 13.95
CA LEU A 201 -5.27 5.63 12.57
C LEU A 201 -6.62 6.32 12.35
N MET A 202 -6.58 7.52 11.78
CA MET A 202 -7.76 8.21 11.26
C MET A 202 -7.65 8.31 9.75
N LEU A 203 -8.72 8.00 9.02
CA LEU A 203 -8.78 8.11 7.56
C LEU A 203 -9.80 9.17 7.11
N LEU A 204 -9.51 9.82 5.99
CA LEU A 204 -10.58 10.40 5.16
C LEU A 204 -11.26 9.27 4.38
N HIS A 205 -12.59 9.14 4.48
CA HIS A 205 -13.29 7.96 3.95
C HIS A 205 -13.44 7.94 2.42
N HIS A 206 -13.71 9.09 1.78
CA HIS A 206 -13.72 9.27 0.31
C HIS A 206 -13.29 10.69 -0.05
N PRO A 207 -12.88 10.96 -1.31
CA PRO A 207 -12.49 12.30 -1.72
C PRO A 207 -13.63 13.29 -1.53
N ASP A 208 -13.31 14.49 -1.05
CA ASP A 208 -14.25 15.59 -0.88
C ASP A 208 -13.54 16.90 -1.22
N ARG A 209 -14.31 17.93 -1.55
CA ARG A 209 -13.77 19.28 -1.78
C ARG A 209 -13.09 19.89 -0.54
N ASN A 210 -13.35 19.37 0.66
CA ASN A 210 -12.72 19.81 1.90
C ASN A 210 -11.61 18.86 2.38
N ASP A 211 -11.17 17.90 1.56
CA ASP A 211 -10.18 16.90 1.91
C ASP A 211 -8.89 17.49 2.53
N VAL A 212 -8.30 18.53 1.93
CA VAL A 212 -7.09 19.19 2.45
C VAL A 212 -7.34 19.80 3.83
N LYS A 213 -8.49 20.49 4.00
CA LYS A 213 -8.88 21.09 5.28
C LYS A 213 -9.07 20.01 6.35
N ALA A 214 -9.75 18.93 6.00
CA ALA A 214 -10.03 17.83 6.89
C ALA A 214 -8.75 17.10 7.31
N TYR A 215 -7.84 16.87 6.36
CA TYR A 215 -6.56 16.25 6.63
C TYR A 215 -5.68 17.12 7.53
N GLN A 216 -5.61 18.43 7.29
CA GLN A 216 -4.89 19.36 8.15
C GLN A 216 -5.46 19.40 9.58
N ALA A 217 -6.76 19.21 9.76
CA ALA A 217 -7.34 19.04 11.09
C ALA A 217 -6.86 17.72 11.74
N MET A 218 -6.81 16.62 10.99
CA MET A 218 -6.24 15.36 11.49
C MET A 218 -4.77 15.52 11.91
N GLU A 219 -3.96 16.29 11.17
CA GLU A 219 -2.57 16.61 11.55
C GLU A 219 -2.47 17.37 12.89
N LYS A 220 -3.40 18.28 13.18
CA LYS A 220 -3.46 18.95 14.49
C LYS A 220 -3.72 17.95 15.62
N PHE A 221 -4.67 17.04 15.42
CA PHE A 221 -4.97 15.98 16.40
C PHE A 221 -3.82 14.97 16.56
N VAL A 222 -2.96 14.81 15.54
CA VAL A 222 -1.68 14.10 15.69
C VAL A 222 -0.73 14.85 16.62
N ALA A 223 -0.56 16.16 16.42
CA ALA A 223 0.28 16.98 17.29
C ALA A 223 -0.20 17.01 18.75
N GLU A 224 -1.50 16.85 18.98
CA GLU A 224 -2.13 16.75 20.30
C GLU A 224 -2.06 15.33 20.91
N GLY A 225 -1.57 14.33 20.17
CA GLY A 225 -1.48 12.94 20.63
C GLY A 225 -2.81 12.19 20.70
N LYS A 226 -3.87 12.71 20.07
CA LYS A 226 -5.21 12.09 20.00
C LYS A 226 -5.36 11.14 18.82
N ILE A 227 -4.55 11.33 17.78
CA ILE A 227 -4.42 10.45 16.62
C ILE A 227 -2.94 10.08 16.51
N ARG A 228 -2.60 8.81 16.28
CA ARG A 228 -1.19 8.41 16.06
C ARG A 228 -0.75 8.53 14.60
N SER A 229 -1.62 8.12 13.69
CA SER A 229 -1.35 8.12 12.24
C SER A 229 -2.56 8.64 11.46
N VAL A 230 -2.30 9.22 10.29
CA VAL A 230 -3.33 9.75 9.38
C VAL A 230 -3.24 9.04 8.04
N GLY A 231 -4.38 8.80 7.40
CA GLY A 231 -4.43 8.09 6.12
C GLY A 231 -5.63 8.48 5.26
N LEU A 232 -5.80 7.75 4.17
CA LEU A 232 -6.85 7.97 3.16
C LEU A 232 -7.56 6.65 2.88
N SER A 233 -8.76 6.70 2.29
CA SER A 233 -9.47 5.51 1.83
C SER A 233 -10.17 5.80 0.51
N ASN A 234 -10.04 4.94 -0.51
CA ASN A 234 -10.62 5.13 -1.85
C ASN A 234 -9.92 6.20 -2.70
N TRP A 235 -8.60 6.28 -2.58
CA TRP A 235 -7.74 7.20 -3.35
C TRP A 235 -6.96 6.40 -4.37
N TYR A 236 -6.91 6.92 -5.60
CA TYR A 236 -6.19 6.32 -6.71
C TYR A 236 -5.07 7.26 -7.17
N VAL A 237 -4.32 6.85 -8.20
CA VAL A 237 -3.10 7.54 -8.64
C VAL A 237 -3.33 9.04 -8.84
N LYS A 238 -4.38 9.42 -9.59
CA LYS A 238 -4.67 10.81 -9.93
C LYS A 238 -5.03 11.66 -8.70
N GLU A 239 -5.86 11.12 -7.81
CA GLU A 239 -6.28 11.79 -6.57
C GLU A 239 -5.07 11.97 -5.64
N LEU A 240 -4.20 10.96 -5.52
CA LEU A 240 -2.97 11.03 -4.74
C LEU A 240 -1.99 12.05 -5.29
N GLU A 241 -1.74 12.08 -6.60
CA GLU A 241 -0.86 13.06 -7.24
C GLU A 241 -1.32 14.50 -7.00
N ALA A 242 -2.63 14.73 -7.01
CA ALA A 242 -3.21 16.05 -6.73
C ALA A 242 -3.15 16.39 -5.23
N PHE A 243 -3.44 15.43 -4.35
CA PHE A 243 -3.63 15.65 -2.92
C PHE A 243 -2.31 15.78 -2.14
N LEU A 244 -1.34 14.88 -2.38
CA LEU A 244 -0.12 14.78 -1.58
C LEU A 244 0.71 16.07 -1.49
N PRO A 245 0.86 16.89 -2.56
CA PRO A 245 1.59 18.15 -2.48
C PRO A 245 0.95 19.22 -1.57
N GLN A 246 -0.28 19.02 -1.12
CA GLN A 246 -1.07 20.02 -0.38
C GLN A 246 -1.06 19.78 1.15
N VAL A 247 -0.47 18.69 1.62
CA VAL A 247 -0.43 18.29 3.03
C VAL A 247 1.00 18.15 3.55
N THR A 248 1.20 18.23 4.86
CA THR A 248 2.54 18.22 5.47
C THR A 248 3.00 16.81 5.81
N THR A 249 2.08 16.02 6.37
CA THR A 249 2.27 14.67 6.85
C THR A 249 1.88 13.70 5.73
N PRO A 250 2.81 12.86 5.25
CA PRO A 250 2.45 11.82 4.29
C PRO A 250 1.40 10.87 4.90
N PRO A 251 0.38 10.45 4.14
CA PRO A 251 -0.52 9.40 4.58
C PRO A 251 0.25 8.15 4.97
N ALA A 252 -0.03 7.62 6.16
CA ALA A 252 0.55 6.36 6.64
C ALA A 252 -0.04 5.15 5.91
N LEU A 253 -1.29 5.27 5.46
CA LEU A 253 -2.06 4.20 4.86
C LEU A 253 -3.07 4.73 3.84
N VAL A 254 -3.30 3.95 2.77
CA VAL A 254 -4.45 4.07 1.86
C VAL A 254 -5.27 2.78 1.93
N GLN A 255 -6.57 2.90 2.19
CA GLN A 255 -7.49 1.78 2.31
C GLN A 255 -8.45 1.71 1.09
N ASN A 256 -8.31 0.69 0.23
CA ASN A 256 -9.10 0.54 -1.01
C ASN A 256 -9.78 -0.84 -1.09
N GLU A 257 -10.69 -1.01 -2.05
CA GLU A 257 -11.29 -2.30 -2.38
C GLU A 257 -10.23 -3.21 -2.99
N ILE A 258 -9.95 -4.36 -2.38
CA ILE A 258 -8.96 -5.29 -2.94
C ILE A 258 -9.41 -6.73 -2.70
N HIS A 259 -9.71 -7.43 -3.78
CA HIS A 259 -10.03 -8.86 -3.78
C HIS A 259 -9.64 -9.51 -5.13
N PRO A 260 -9.64 -10.84 -5.28
CA PRO A 260 -9.19 -11.50 -6.50
C PRO A 260 -9.86 -11.04 -7.81
N TYR A 261 -11.11 -10.57 -7.79
CA TYR A 261 -11.77 -10.01 -8.99
C TYR A 261 -11.52 -8.50 -9.23
N TYR A 262 -10.91 -7.80 -8.27
CA TYR A 262 -10.55 -6.38 -8.36
C TYR A 262 -9.25 -6.15 -7.60
N GLN A 263 -8.13 -6.22 -8.32
CA GLN A 263 -6.82 -6.43 -7.70
C GLN A 263 -5.93 -5.19 -7.59
N GLU A 264 -6.34 -4.08 -8.20
CA GLU A 264 -5.62 -2.79 -8.19
C GLU A 264 -4.13 -2.92 -8.56
N ASN A 265 -3.82 -3.73 -9.57
CA ASN A 265 -2.45 -4.12 -9.92
C ASN A 265 -1.52 -2.95 -10.28
N ASP A 266 -2.06 -1.81 -10.73
CA ASP A 266 -1.28 -0.60 -11.01
C ASP A 266 -1.23 0.38 -9.82
N VAL A 267 -2.28 0.39 -8.99
CA VAL A 267 -2.48 1.38 -7.91
C VAL A 267 -1.73 0.96 -6.65
N ILE A 268 -1.75 -0.33 -6.31
CA ILE A 268 -1.03 -0.86 -5.13
C ILE A 268 0.48 -0.58 -5.22
N PRO A 269 1.19 -0.93 -6.31
CA PRO A 269 2.63 -0.65 -6.40
C PRO A 269 2.94 0.84 -6.40
N TYR A 270 2.07 1.67 -6.98
CA TYR A 270 2.21 3.13 -6.92
C TYR A 270 2.18 3.64 -5.48
N ILE A 271 1.18 3.26 -4.69
CA ILE A 271 1.05 3.66 -3.28
C ILE A 271 2.24 3.14 -2.45
N GLN A 272 2.61 1.87 -2.63
CA GLN A 272 3.74 1.26 -1.92
C GLN A 272 5.08 1.94 -2.24
N ASN A 273 5.30 2.35 -3.50
CA ASN A 273 6.50 3.08 -3.92
C ASN A 273 6.61 4.47 -3.27
N LEU A 274 5.49 5.07 -2.85
CA LEU A 274 5.46 6.31 -2.08
C LEU A 274 5.78 6.10 -0.58
N GLY A 275 5.98 4.86 -0.15
CA GLY A 275 6.21 4.56 1.27
C GLY A 275 4.94 4.52 2.10
N ILE A 276 3.78 4.29 1.47
CA ILE A 276 2.46 4.27 2.11
C ILE A 276 1.96 2.82 2.16
N VAL A 277 1.43 2.39 3.31
CA VAL A 277 0.85 1.04 3.45
C VAL A 277 -0.49 0.97 2.72
N VAL A 278 -0.77 -0.18 2.10
CA VAL A 278 -2.08 -0.46 1.50
C VAL A 278 -2.86 -1.42 2.39
N GLN A 279 -4.15 -1.16 2.57
CA GLN A 279 -5.08 -2.05 3.26
C GLN A 279 -6.31 -2.31 2.39
N GLY A 280 -6.68 -3.58 2.26
CA GLY A 280 -7.85 -4.01 1.50
C GLY A 280 -9.10 -4.08 2.38
N TRP A 281 -10.10 -3.24 2.07
CA TRP A 281 -11.47 -3.49 2.49
C TRP A 281 -12.17 -4.43 1.50
N TYR A 282 -13.20 -5.13 1.97
CA TYR A 282 -13.88 -6.25 1.27
C TYR A 282 -12.92 -7.30 0.67
N PRO A 283 -11.93 -7.81 1.45
CA PRO A 283 -11.01 -8.81 0.91
C PRO A 283 -11.72 -10.08 0.43
N LEU A 284 -12.91 -10.37 0.94
CA LEU A 284 -13.76 -11.50 0.56
C LEU A 284 -14.92 -11.08 -0.37
N GLY A 285 -14.73 -10.03 -1.18
CA GLY A 285 -15.66 -9.61 -2.24
C GLY A 285 -16.82 -8.73 -1.81
N GLY A 286 -17.13 -8.62 -0.51
CA GLY A 286 -18.22 -7.76 -0.04
C GLY A 286 -19.62 -8.36 -0.19
N ARG A 287 -20.65 -7.56 0.11
CA ARG A 287 -22.05 -8.03 0.19
C ARG A 287 -22.51 -8.57 -1.16
N GLY A 288 -22.98 -9.82 -1.18
CA GLY A 288 -23.50 -10.48 -2.38
C GLY A 288 -22.46 -11.23 -3.21
N HIS A 289 -21.16 -10.96 -3.03
CA HIS A 289 -20.10 -11.55 -3.85
C HIS A 289 -19.24 -12.59 -3.10
N THR A 290 -19.31 -12.64 -1.76
CA THR A 290 -18.51 -13.56 -0.94
C THR A 290 -18.67 -15.03 -1.33
N ALA A 291 -19.91 -15.51 -1.54
CA ALA A 291 -20.12 -16.92 -1.89
C ALA A 291 -19.48 -17.29 -3.23
N GLN A 292 -19.59 -16.39 -4.23
CA GLN A 292 -18.98 -16.59 -5.54
C GLN A 292 -17.45 -16.58 -5.45
N LEU A 293 -16.89 -15.67 -4.66
CA LEU A 293 -15.44 -15.54 -4.52
C LEU A 293 -14.83 -16.72 -3.75
N LEU A 294 -15.46 -17.16 -2.66
CA LEU A 294 -15.02 -18.33 -1.89
C LEU A 294 -15.19 -19.64 -2.66
N GLY A 295 -16.17 -19.70 -3.58
CA GLY A 295 -16.45 -20.85 -4.42
C GLY A 295 -15.73 -20.86 -5.77
N ASP A 296 -14.85 -19.90 -6.06
CA ASP A 296 -14.07 -19.89 -7.30
C ASP A 296 -13.22 -21.16 -7.42
N GLU A 297 -13.20 -21.77 -8.61
CA GLU A 297 -12.53 -23.06 -8.83
C GLU A 297 -11.02 -23.00 -8.64
N VAL A 298 -10.38 -21.89 -9.04
CA VAL A 298 -8.94 -21.68 -8.88
C VAL A 298 -8.62 -21.54 -7.40
N ILE A 299 -9.35 -20.68 -6.69
CA ILE A 299 -9.15 -20.45 -5.26
C ILE A 299 -9.38 -21.73 -4.45
N SER A 300 -10.48 -22.45 -4.74
CA SER A 300 -10.83 -23.69 -4.05
C SER A 300 -9.80 -24.80 -4.27
N LYS A 301 -9.22 -24.89 -5.47
CA LYS A 301 -8.16 -25.86 -5.78
C LYS A 301 -6.86 -25.56 -5.03
N ILE A 302 -6.48 -24.28 -4.94
CA ILE A 302 -5.33 -23.83 -4.15
C ILE A 302 -5.58 -24.13 -2.67
N ALA A 303 -6.75 -23.78 -2.15
CA ALA A 303 -7.15 -24.04 -0.76
C ALA A 303 -7.01 -25.52 -0.40
N LYS A 304 -7.54 -26.41 -1.26
CA LYS A 304 -7.39 -27.86 -1.10
C LYS A 304 -5.94 -28.35 -1.12
N THR A 305 -5.08 -27.72 -1.91
CA THR A 305 -3.65 -28.08 -2.01
C THR A 305 -2.90 -27.77 -0.71
N HIS A 306 -3.24 -26.66 -0.06
CA HIS A 306 -2.65 -26.24 1.22
C HIS A 306 -3.36 -26.81 2.45
N GLY A 307 -4.55 -27.42 2.29
CA GLY A 307 -5.35 -27.92 3.40
C GLY A 307 -6.00 -26.81 4.24
N VAL A 308 -6.28 -25.66 3.62
CA VAL A 308 -6.87 -24.46 4.24
C VAL A 308 -8.16 -24.08 3.53
N SER A 309 -8.89 -23.07 4.01
CA SER A 309 -10.10 -22.58 3.34
C SER A 309 -9.80 -21.55 2.24
N SER A 310 -10.78 -21.35 1.35
CA SER A 310 -10.71 -20.30 0.32
C SER A 310 -10.52 -18.91 0.93
N ALA A 311 -11.11 -18.64 2.11
CA ALA A 311 -10.94 -17.37 2.80
C ALA A 311 -9.49 -17.15 3.21
N GLN A 312 -8.85 -18.18 3.80
CA GLN A 312 -7.42 -18.14 4.15
C GLN A 312 -6.54 -17.90 2.92
N VAL A 313 -6.81 -18.57 1.79
CA VAL A 313 -6.08 -18.34 0.53
C VAL A 313 -6.17 -16.89 0.07
N ILE A 314 -7.37 -16.31 0.05
CA ILE A 314 -7.58 -14.93 -0.42
C ILE A 314 -6.90 -13.91 0.51
N LEU A 315 -7.01 -14.11 1.82
CA LEU A 315 -6.37 -13.25 2.80
C LEU A 315 -4.84 -13.39 2.73
N ARG A 316 -4.31 -14.60 2.58
CA ARG A 316 -2.87 -14.84 2.38
C ARG A 316 -2.34 -14.20 1.09
N TRP A 317 -3.10 -14.28 0.01
CA TRP A 317 -2.78 -13.64 -1.26
C TRP A 317 -2.61 -12.12 -1.09
N ASN A 318 -3.54 -11.45 -0.41
CA ASN A 318 -3.41 -10.03 -0.08
C ASN A 318 -2.12 -9.74 0.72
N LEU A 319 -1.86 -10.52 1.77
CA LEU A 319 -0.66 -10.32 2.59
C LEU A 319 0.63 -10.48 1.76
N GLN A 320 0.69 -11.47 0.86
CA GLN A 320 1.84 -11.67 -0.03
C GLN A 320 1.99 -10.59 -1.11
N LYS A 321 0.92 -9.84 -1.42
CA LYS A 321 0.97 -8.60 -2.22
C LYS A 321 1.36 -7.36 -1.40
N GLY A 322 1.61 -7.50 -0.10
CA GLY A 322 1.89 -6.36 0.78
C GLY A 322 0.66 -5.52 1.08
N VAL A 323 -0.52 -6.17 1.16
CA VAL A 323 -1.80 -5.54 1.49
C VAL A 323 -2.30 -6.06 2.85
N VAL A 324 -2.54 -5.15 3.80
CA VAL A 324 -3.16 -5.46 5.10
C VAL A 324 -4.63 -5.83 4.88
N VAL A 325 -5.17 -6.80 5.62
CA VAL A 325 -6.56 -7.28 5.44
C VAL A 325 -7.46 -7.06 6.65
N ILE A 326 -8.71 -6.68 6.43
CA ILE A 326 -9.73 -6.46 7.48
C ILE A 326 -11.06 -7.12 7.12
N PRO A 327 -11.13 -8.47 6.99
CA PRO A 327 -12.39 -9.15 6.75
C PRO A 327 -13.40 -8.84 7.88
N GLY A 328 -14.64 -8.55 7.51
CA GLY A 328 -15.75 -8.42 8.45
C GLY A 328 -16.39 -9.77 8.71
N SER A 329 -16.72 -10.07 9.97
CA SER A 329 -17.48 -11.27 10.35
C SER A 329 -18.14 -11.07 11.71
N SER A 330 -19.31 -11.68 11.89
CA SER A 330 -19.95 -11.86 13.21
C SER A 330 -19.88 -13.30 13.73
N ASN A 331 -19.36 -14.23 12.94
CA ASN A 331 -19.21 -15.62 13.32
C ASN A 331 -17.84 -15.84 13.99
N PRO A 332 -17.77 -16.26 15.27
CA PRO A 332 -16.51 -16.50 15.98
C PRO A 332 -15.57 -17.50 15.32
N ASP A 333 -16.09 -18.53 14.66
CA ASP A 333 -15.26 -19.52 13.97
C ASP A 333 -14.59 -18.92 12.72
N HIS A 334 -15.32 -18.13 11.94
CA HIS A 334 -14.74 -17.39 10.81
C HIS A 334 -13.74 -16.33 11.29
N ILE A 335 -14.03 -15.66 12.42
CA ILE A 335 -13.10 -14.69 13.01
C ILE A 335 -11.77 -15.39 13.36
N ARG A 336 -11.83 -16.55 14.03
CA ARG A 336 -10.64 -17.34 14.36
C ARG A 336 -9.90 -17.81 13.11
N GLU A 337 -10.60 -18.42 12.17
CA GLU A 337 -10.04 -18.89 10.89
C GLU A 337 -9.30 -17.78 10.13
N ASN A 338 -9.85 -16.56 10.10
CA ASN A 338 -9.25 -15.40 9.44
C ASN A 338 -7.95 -14.90 10.11
N THR A 339 -7.54 -15.48 11.24
CA THR A 339 -6.23 -15.21 11.89
C THR A 339 -5.15 -16.21 11.50
N GLU A 340 -5.54 -17.37 10.99
CA GLU A 340 -4.66 -18.51 10.68
C GLU A 340 -4.07 -18.35 9.27
N LEU A 341 -3.30 -17.28 9.06
CA LEU A 341 -2.80 -16.85 7.75
C LEU A 341 -1.28 -16.98 7.57
N TYR A 342 -0.58 -17.49 8.59
CA TYR A 342 0.88 -17.36 8.69
C TYR A 342 1.62 -18.70 8.52
N ASP A 343 0.92 -19.82 8.62
CA ASP A 343 1.49 -21.17 8.63
C ASP A 343 1.58 -21.83 7.23
N PHE A 344 1.25 -21.07 6.18
CA PHE A 344 1.39 -21.49 4.79
C PHE A 344 1.79 -20.31 3.90
N THR A 345 2.23 -20.61 2.67
CA THR A 345 2.63 -19.60 1.68
C THR A 345 2.18 -20.06 0.30
N LEU A 346 1.56 -19.15 -0.45
CA LEU A 346 1.22 -19.36 -1.84
C LEU A 346 2.48 -19.26 -2.70
N THR A 347 2.65 -20.24 -3.58
CA THR A 347 3.74 -20.26 -4.56
C THR A 347 3.56 -19.15 -5.61
N ASN A 348 4.63 -18.81 -6.34
CA ASN A 348 4.55 -17.82 -7.42
C ASN A 348 3.53 -18.23 -8.50
N GLU A 349 3.40 -19.53 -8.78
CA GLU A 349 2.41 -20.08 -9.71
C GLU A 349 0.99 -19.84 -9.22
N GLU A 350 0.71 -20.11 -7.94
CA GLU A 350 -0.62 -19.89 -7.33
C GLU A 350 -0.96 -18.40 -7.26
N MET A 351 0.02 -17.56 -6.93
CA MET A 351 -0.13 -16.10 -6.99
C MET A 351 -0.46 -15.62 -8.41
N ALA A 352 0.18 -16.20 -9.44
CA ALA A 352 -0.11 -15.89 -10.85
C ALA A 352 -1.49 -16.39 -11.29
N GLN A 353 -1.92 -17.57 -10.81
CA GLN A 353 -3.26 -18.10 -11.05
C GLN A 353 -4.35 -17.19 -10.46
N ILE A 354 -4.17 -16.72 -9.22
CA ILE A 354 -5.10 -15.75 -8.61
C ILE A 354 -5.03 -14.42 -9.35
N ASN A 355 -3.83 -13.97 -9.78
CA ASN A 355 -3.69 -12.73 -10.57
C ASN A 355 -4.50 -12.78 -11.89
N ALA A 356 -4.60 -13.95 -12.52
CA ALA A 356 -5.40 -14.14 -13.74
C ALA A 356 -6.93 -14.08 -13.50
N LEU A 357 -7.39 -14.04 -12.25
CA LEU A 357 -8.81 -13.87 -11.90
C LEU A 357 -9.26 -12.40 -11.93
N ASP A 358 -8.34 -11.44 -12.11
CA ASP A 358 -8.69 -10.02 -12.15
C ASP A 358 -9.69 -9.74 -13.27
N ARG A 359 -10.81 -9.12 -12.92
CA ARG A 359 -11.88 -8.74 -13.84
C ARG A 359 -12.08 -7.24 -13.90
N ASN A 360 -11.31 -6.48 -13.10
CA ASN A 360 -11.59 -5.08 -12.83
C ASN A 360 -13.05 -4.88 -12.36
N GLU A 361 -13.58 -5.84 -11.60
CA GLU A 361 -14.98 -5.90 -11.15
C GLU A 361 -15.09 -5.35 -9.74
N LYS A 362 -15.24 -4.03 -9.64
CA LYS A 362 -15.46 -3.33 -8.37
C LYS A 362 -16.86 -3.63 -7.84
N HIS A 363 -16.99 -4.07 -6.59
CA HIS A 363 -18.27 -4.47 -5.98
C HIS A 363 -18.91 -3.41 -5.09
N ASP A 364 -18.19 -2.36 -4.68
CA ASP A 364 -18.83 -1.17 -4.09
C ASP A 364 -18.61 0.07 -4.97
N TRP A 365 -19.71 0.72 -5.31
CA TRP A 365 -19.71 1.93 -6.11
C TRP A 365 -20.13 3.08 -5.21
N TYR A 366 -19.18 3.98 -4.93
CA TYR A 366 -19.43 5.25 -4.25
C TYR A 366 -20.08 6.26 -5.18
#